data_AF-A0A6G2JQJ0-F1
#
_entry.id   AF-A0A6G2JQJ0-F1
#
_cell.length_a   1.000
_cell.length_b   1.000
_cell.length_c   1.000
_cell.angle_alpha   90.00
_cell.angle_beta   90.00
_cell.angle_gamma   90.00
#
_symmetry.space_group_name_H-M   'P 1'
#
loop_
_entity.id
_entity.type
_entity.pdbx_description
1 polymer ?
#
loop_
_entity_poly.entity_id
_entity_poly.type
_entity_poly.pdbx_seq_one_letter_code
_entity_poly.pdbx_strand_id
1 'polypeptide(L)'
;MAADEHAVDRLRRQGLRSILPDEAGVLLDWLLHRDVQRVGVIPTTEPAAESLLAPYLSPDDRPERVPQSITPLSKADLSALPMDKLRAYIEEFVSDAIGRIVEVDRGSVDLGYTWRSLGVDSLMAVELRNRIEAGLHVSIPVETLQSETAIEQTVDTLLEVLESHESDSNRRPIHYE
;
A
#
# COMPACT_ATOMS: atom_id res chain seq x y z
N MET A 1 1.90 -13.19 24.26
CA MET A 1 2.64 -13.09 22.99
C MET A 1 4.05 -12.65 23.34
N ALA A 2 5.08 -13.43 23.01
CA ALA A 2 6.46 -13.04 23.25
C ALA A 2 6.91 -12.16 22.08
N ALA A 3 7.21 -10.88 22.35
CA ALA A 3 7.88 -10.04 21.38
C ALA A 3 9.26 -10.64 21.09
N ASP A 4 9.66 -10.67 19.82
CA ASP A 4 11.01 -11.08 19.40
C ASP A 4 12.05 -10.24 20.16
N GLU A 5 12.82 -10.88 21.05
CA GLU A 5 13.82 -10.20 21.91
C GLU A 5 14.83 -9.41 21.07
N HIS A 6 15.14 -9.88 19.86
CA HIS A 6 16.02 -9.19 18.93
C HIS A 6 15.41 -7.91 18.37
N ALA A 7 14.08 -7.83 18.23
CA ALA A 7 13.38 -6.63 17.82
C ALA A 7 13.37 -5.58 18.95
N VAL A 8 13.13 -6.01 20.18
CA VAL A 8 13.16 -5.15 21.38
C VAL A 8 14.55 -4.54 21.61
N ASP A 9 15.61 -5.33 21.43
CA ASP A 9 16.99 -4.86 21.58
C ASP A 9 17.45 -3.91 20.47
N ARG A 10 16.88 -4.02 19.26
CA ARG A 10 17.12 -3.02 18.19
C ARG A 10 16.45 -1.69 18.54
N LEU A 11 15.18 -1.73 18.95
CA LEU A 11 14.43 -0.54 19.35
C LEU A 11 15.12 0.21 20.50
N ARG A 12 15.59 -0.52 21.52
CA ARG A 12 16.37 0.06 22.62
C ARG A 12 17.63 0.78 22.17
N ARG A 13 18.37 0.21 21.21
CA ARG A 13 19.58 0.84 20.65
C ARG A 13 19.28 2.10 19.84
N GLN A 14 18.06 2.24 19.33
CA GLN A 14 17.57 3.45 18.66
C GLN A 14 16.94 4.46 19.63
N GLY A 15 17.05 4.24 20.94
CA GLY A 15 16.49 5.12 21.97
C GLY A 15 14.98 4.97 22.19
N LEU A 16 14.36 3.95 21.60
CA LEU A 16 12.96 3.59 21.81
C LEU A 16 12.82 2.62 22.98
N ARG A 17 11.88 2.89 23.87
CA ARG A 17 11.56 2.02 25.01
C ARG A 17 10.29 1.22 24.70
N SER A 18 10.07 0.15 25.48
CA SER A 18 8.80 -0.55 25.45
C SER A 18 7.82 0.14 26.40
N ILE A 19 6.55 0.24 26.01
CA ILE A 19 5.48 0.62 26.94
C ILE A 19 5.14 -0.65 27.75
N LEU A 20 5.25 -0.58 29.07
CA LEU A 20 4.88 -1.71 29.93
C LEU A 20 3.35 -1.80 30.05
N PRO A 21 2.76 -2.99 30.26
CA PRO A 21 1.31 -3.16 30.32
C PRO A 21 0.60 -2.24 31.33
N ASP A 22 1.19 -2.07 32.52
CA ASP A 22 0.64 -1.19 33.56
C ASP A 22 0.70 0.30 33.17
N GLU A 23 1.73 0.69 32.41
CA GLU A 23 1.91 2.04 31.89
C GLU A 23 0.95 2.33 30.72
N ALA A 24 0.72 1.32 29.86
CA ALA A 24 -0.19 1.42 28.72
C ALA A 24 -1.63 1.72 29.15
N GLY A 25 -2.10 1.09 30.24
CA GLY A 25 -3.45 1.34 30.75
C GLY A 25 -3.66 2.79 31.20
N VAL A 26 -2.68 3.36 31.91
CA VAL A 26 -2.71 4.75 32.37
C VAL A 26 -2.65 5.73 31.20
N LEU A 27 -1.77 5.45 30.23
CA LEU A 27 -1.65 6.27 29.03
C LEU A 27 -2.93 6.24 28.20
N LEU A 28 -3.54 5.06 28.03
CA LEU A 28 -4.78 4.92 27.29
C LEU A 28 -5.94 5.66 27.96
N ASP A 29 -6.10 5.52 29.29
CA ASP A 29 -7.13 6.26 30.04
C ASP A 29 -6.95 7.77 29.87
N TRP A 30 -5.71 8.26 29.95
CA TRP A 30 -5.41 9.66 29.70
C TRP A 30 -5.76 10.11 28.27
N LEU A 31 -5.48 9.29 27.27
CA LEU A 31 -5.77 9.58 25.85
C LEU A 31 -7.26 9.64 25.55
N LEU A 32 -8.06 8.75 26.16
CA LEU A 32 -9.50 8.69 25.95
C LEU A 32 -10.22 9.97 26.41
N HIS A 33 -9.60 10.75 27.29
CA HIS A 33 -10.12 12.02 27.79
C HIS A 33 -9.58 13.25 27.02
N ARG A 34 -8.93 13.05 25.86
CA ARG A 34 -8.45 14.14 24.99
C ARG A 34 -9.34 14.29 23.76
N ASP A 35 -9.74 15.53 23.46
CA ASP A 35 -10.48 15.86 22.25
C ASP A 35 -9.52 16.11 21.07
N VAL A 36 -8.90 15.02 20.61
CA VAL A 36 -7.91 15.03 19.53
C VAL A 36 -8.17 13.87 18.59
N GLN A 37 -8.10 14.12 17.28
CA GLN A 37 -8.45 13.11 16.28
C GLN A 37 -7.41 11.98 16.15
N ARG A 38 -6.13 12.27 16.46
CA ARG A 38 -5.02 11.31 16.40
C ARG A 38 -3.96 11.64 17.44
N VAL A 39 -3.49 10.61 18.15
CA VAL A 39 -2.34 10.69 19.06
C VAL A 39 -1.48 9.45 18.92
N GLY A 40 -0.16 9.62 18.88
CA GLY A 40 0.82 8.56 19.05
C GLY A 40 1.56 8.73 20.38
N VAL A 41 1.91 7.60 21.02
CA VAL A 41 2.74 7.58 22.23
C VAL A 41 4.02 6.83 21.94
N ILE A 42 5.16 7.51 22.09
CA ILE A 42 6.48 6.94 21.80
C ILE A 42 7.34 7.13 23.06
N PRO A 43 7.54 6.08 23.87
CA PRO A 43 8.43 6.18 25.02
C PRO A 43 9.88 6.18 24.52
N THR A 44 10.62 7.25 24.81
CA THR A 44 11.95 7.46 24.24
C THR A 44 12.86 8.22 25.20
N THR A 45 14.15 8.32 24.89
CA THR A 45 15.09 9.21 25.59
C THR A 45 15.18 10.55 24.87
N GLU A 46 15.46 11.62 25.62
CA GLU A 46 15.49 13.01 25.12
C GLU A 46 16.30 13.27 23.84
N PRO A 47 17.42 12.60 23.49
CA PRO A 47 18.04 12.81 22.17
C PRO A 47 17.38 12.03 21.01
N ALA A 48 16.67 10.95 21.30
CA ALA A 48 15.99 10.14 20.29
C ALA A 48 14.61 10.72 19.95
N ALA A 49 13.95 11.36 20.91
CA ALA A 49 12.67 12.05 20.71
C ALA A 49 12.73 13.04 19.54
N GLU A 50 13.74 13.91 19.52
CA GLU A 50 13.87 14.94 18.50
C GLU A 50 14.05 14.34 17.11
N SER A 51 14.93 13.34 16.96
CA SER A 51 15.13 12.67 15.67
C SER A 51 13.91 11.88 15.19
N LEU A 52 13.15 11.27 16.10
CA LEU A 52 11.97 10.47 15.76
C LEU A 52 10.75 11.34 15.43
N LEU A 53 10.64 12.48 16.09
CA LEU A 53 9.52 13.39 15.96
C LEU A 53 9.77 14.50 14.93
N ALA A 54 11.02 14.72 14.48
CA ALA A 54 11.35 15.70 13.45
C ALA A 54 10.42 15.66 12.22
N PRO A 55 10.05 14.49 11.65
CA PRO A 55 9.11 14.42 10.52
C PRO A 55 7.67 14.83 10.86
N TYR A 56 7.33 14.95 12.15
CA TYR A 56 5.98 15.22 12.66
C TYR A 56 5.86 16.59 13.36
N LEU A 57 6.97 17.26 13.64
CA LEU A 57 7.02 18.52 14.41
C LEU A 57 7.04 19.78 13.54
N SER A 58 7.38 19.67 12.25
CA SER A 58 7.25 20.76 11.30
C SER A 58 5.77 20.98 10.95
N PRO A 59 5.17 22.15 11.25
CA PRO A 59 3.77 22.45 10.91
C PRO A 59 3.52 22.46 9.40
N ASP A 60 4.56 22.72 8.61
CA ASP A 60 4.56 22.73 7.15
C ASP A 60 5.05 21.41 6.53
N ASP A 61 5.66 20.49 7.30
CA ASP A 61 5.93 19.12 6.84
C ASP A 61 4.79 18.18 7.27
N ARG A 62 3.54 18.54 6.92
CA ARG A 62 2.82 17.48 6.21
C ARG A 62 3.79 17.14 5.08
N PRO A 63 4.23 15.89 4.86
CA PRO A 63 4.60 15.58 3.50
C PRO A 63 3.37 16.05 2.72
N GLU A 64 3.52 17.15 2.00
CA GLU A 64 2.74 17.42 0.83
C GLU A 64 3.01 16.14 0.08
N ARG A 65 2.13 15.14 0.29
CA ARG A 65 2.16 13.86 -0.39
C ARG A 65 2.09 14.37 -1.80
N VAL A 66 3.24 14.52 -2.45
CA VAL A 66 3.29 14.89 -3.85
C VAL A 66 2.51 13.74 -4.44
N PRO A 67 1.27 13.96 -4.88
CA PRO A 67 0.53 12.87 -5.45
C PRO A 67 1.16 12.79 -6.83
N GLN A 68 2.29 12.08 -6.95
CA GLN A 68 2.57 11.35 -8.17
C GLN A 68 1.57 10.20 -8.22
N SER A 69 0.29 10.58 -8.21
CA SER A 69 -0.80 9.68 -8.47
C SER A 69 -0.67 9.33 -9.91
N ILE A 70 -0.50 8.05 -10.17
CA ILE A 70 -0.67 7.58 -11.53
C ILE A 70 -2.10 7.92 -11.91
N THR A 71 -2.21 8.81 -12.89
CA THR A 71 -3.52 9.17 -13.43
C THR A 71 -3.99 7.97 -14.22
N PRO A 72 -5.14 7.36 -13.87
CA PRO A 72 -5.64 6.20 -14.58
C PRO A 72 -5.80 6.52 -16.06
N LEU A 73 -5.16 5.72 -16.90
CA LEU A 73 -5.33 5.79 -18.35
C LEU A 73 -6.73 5.32 -18.76
N SER A 74 -7.20 5.81 -19.91
CA SER A 74 -8.41 5.26 -20.50
C SER A 74 -8.14 3.84 -20.99
N LYS A 75 -9.20 3.04 -21.12
CA LYS A 75 -9.09 1.68 -21.69
C LYS A 75 -8.43 1.68 -23.07
N ALA A 76 -8.71 2.68 -23.90
CA ALA A 76 -8.13 2.80 -25.24
C ALA A 76 -6.61 3.09 -25.18
N ASP A 77 -6.19 3.97 -24.28
CA ASP A 77 -4.76 4.28 -24.11
C ASP A 77 -3.98 3.08 -23.58
N LEU A 78 -4.55 2.33 -22.63
CA LEU A 78 -3.95 1.08 -22.13
C LEU A 78 -3.74 0.06 -23.26
N SER A 79 -4.75 -0.15 -24.11
CA SER A 79 -4.62 -1.07 -25.25
C SER A 79 -3.65 -0.59 -26.34
N ALA A 80 -3.36 0.71 -26.39
CA ALA A 80 -2.42 1.27 -27.37
C ALA A 80 -0.96 1.20 -26.90
N LEU A 81 -0.71 0.86 -25.64
CA LEU A 81 0.65 0.77 -25.11
C LEU A 81 1.36 -0.48 -25.67
N PRO A 82 2.62 -0.35 -26.11
CA PRO A 82 3.49 -1.51 -26.32
C PRO A 82 3.61 -2.33 -25.03
N MET A 83 3.71 -3.66 -25.15
CA MET A 83 3.71 -4.57 -24.00
C MET A 83 4.68 -4.13 -22.89
N ASP A 84 5.94 -3.84 -23.22
CA ASP A 84 6.95 -3.40 -22.23
C ASP A 84 6.51 -2.16 -21.43
N LYS A 85 5.81 -1.23 -22.08
CA LYS A 85 5.27 -0.02 -21.42
C LYS A 85 4.00 -0.33 -20.63
N LEU A 86 3.18 -1.25 -21.10
CA LEU A 86 1.99 -1.70 -20.38
C LEU A 86 2.37 -2.38 -19.06
N ARG A 87 3.35 -3.29 -19.09
CA ARG A 87 3.88 -3.94 -17.89
C ARG A 87 4.42 -2.93 -16.88
N ALA A 88 5.31 -2.04 -17.35
CA ALA A 88 5.87 -0.99 -16.48
C ALA A 88 4.77 -0.11 -15.86
N TYR A 89 3.74 0.25 -16.63
CA TYR A 89 2.61 1.03 -16.12
C TYR A 89 1.81 0.28 -15.05
N ILE A 90 1.53 -1.02 -15.25
CA ILE A 90 0.79 -1.84 -14.27
C ILE A 90 1.61 -2.00 -12.99
N GLU A 91 2.91 -2.28 -13.09
CA GLU A 91 3.81 -2.36 -11.93
C GLU A 91 3.79 -1.06 -11.13
N GLU A 92 3.96 0.08 -11.80
CA GLU A 92 3.94 1.40 -11.17
C GLU A 92 2.58 1.65 -10.50
N PHE A 93 1.47 1.26 -11.15
CA PHE A 93 0.11 1.44 -10.65
C PHE A 93 -0.17 0.58 -9.41
N VAL A 94 0.23 -0.69 -9.44
CA VAL A 94 0.09 -1.60 -8.30
C VAL A 94 0.94 -1.12 -7.13
N SER A 95 2.19 -0.68 -7.38
CA SER A 95 3.04 -0.09 -6.34
C SER A 95 2.47 1.21 -5.75
N ASP A 96 1.88 2.10 -6.56
CA ASP A 96 1.16 3.29 -6.04
C ASP A 96 -0.06 2.91 -5.21
N ALA A 97 -0.85 1.91 -5.65
CA ALA A 97 -2.01 1.44 -4.92
C ALA A 97 -1.63 0.84 -3.55
N ILE A 98 -0.59 0.02 -3.51
CA ILE A 98 -0.05 -0.57 -2.28
C ILE A 98 0.51 0.53 -1.36
N GLY A 99 1.40 1.37 -1.88
CA GLY A 99 2.07 2.43 -1.11
C GLY A 99 1.11 3.37 -0.40
N ARG A 100 -0.05 3.64 -1.00
CA ARG A 100 -1.11 4.45 -0.37
C ARG A 100 -1.75 3.80 0.84
N ILE A 101 -1.97 2.49 0.77
CA ILE A 101 -2.70 1.74 1.80
C ILE A 101 -1.78 1.42 2.97
N VAL A 102 -0.52 1.04 2.69
CA VAL A 102 0.49 0.78 3.72
C VAL A 102 1.28 2.03 4.14
N GLU A 103 0.92 3.19 3.59
CA GLU A 103 1.52 4.51 3.84
C GLU A 103 3.05 4.59 3.63
N VAL A 104 3.56 3.93 2.60
CA VAL A 104 4.97 4.01 2.16
C VAL A 104 5.10 4.59 0.76
N ASP A 105 6.31 5.00 0.38
CA ASP A 105 6.57 5.46 -0.98
C ASP A 105 6.45 4.30 -1.97
N ARG A 106 5.88 4.55 -3.15
CA ARG A 106 5.71 3.52 -4.20
C ARG A 106 7.04 2.89 -4.63
N GLY A 107 8.14 3.64 -4.63
CA GLY A 107 9.49 3.15 -4.95
C GLY A 107 10.10 2.28 -3.85
N SER A 108 9.47 2.23 -2.67
CA SER A 108 9.83 1.30 -1.58
C SER A 108 9.02 0.00 -1.59
N VAL A 109 8.02 -0.12 -2.46
CA VAL A 109 7.22 -1.33 -2.63
C VAL A 109 8.00 -2.31 -3.52
N ASP A 110 8.43 -3.43 -2.94
CA ASP A 110 9.05 -4.53 -3.68
C ASP A 110 7.98 -5.56 -4.08
N LEU A 111 7.76 -5.69 -5.39
CA LEU A 111 6.75 -6.58 -5.98
C LEU A 111 7.13 -8.07 -5.92
N GLY A 112 8.38 -8.40 -5.53
CA GLY A 112 8.80 -9.77 -5.26
C GLY A 112 8.23 -10.34 -3.94
N TYR A 113 7.66 -9.48 -3.08
CA TYR A 113 6.98 -9.92 -1.86
C TYR A 113 5.58 -10.47 -2.14
N THR A 114 5.07 -11.26 -1.18
CA THR A 114 3.67 -11.69 -1.18
C THR A 114 2.78 -10.62 -0.54
N TRP A 115 1.50 -10.60 -0.91
CA TRP A 115 0.50 -9.69 -0.33
C TRP A 115 0.49 -9.73 1.21
N ARG A 116 0.54 -10.93 1.78
CA ARG A 116 0.56 -11.14 3.23
C ARG A 116 1.83 -10.60 3.89
N SER A 117 2.98 -10.75 3.25
CA SER A 117 4.26 -10.26 3.80
C SER A 117 4.35 -8.73 3.84
N LEU A 118 3.58 -8.03 3.00
CA LEU A 118 3.40 -6.57 3.05
C LEU A 118 2.34 -6.11 4.07
N GLY A 119 1.73 -7.04 4.83
CA GLY A 119 0.72 -6.70 5.83
C GLY A 119 -0.66 -6.40 5.26
N VAL A 120 -0.94 -6.77 4.00
CA VAL A 120 -2.26 -6.62 3.40
C VAL A 120 -3.25 -7.56 4.10
N ASP A 121 -4.24 -6.96 4.77
CA ASP A 121 -5.37 -7.68 5.36
C ASP A 121 -6.58 -7.74 4.43
N SER A 122 -7.68 -8.34 4.89
CA SER A 122 -8.88 -8.52 4.07
C SER A 122 -9.58 -7.21 3.68
N LEU A 123 -9.52 -6.15 4.50
CA LEU A 123 -10.12 -4.86 4.14
C LEU A 123 -9.23 -4.13 3.14
N MET A 124 -7.93 -4.14 3.36
CA MET A 124 -6.93 -3.61 2.42
C MET A 124 -7.01 -4.31 1.06
N ALA A 125 -7.21 -5.63 1.04
CA ALA A 125 -7.39 -6.37 -0.21
C ALA A 125 -8.62 -5.93 -1.01
N VAL A 126 -9.74 -5.64 -0.33
CA VAL A 126 -10.95 -5.11 -0.99
C VAL A 126 -10.71 -3.71 -1.54
N GLU A 127 -10.02 -2.85 -0.79
CA GLU A 127 -9.66 -1.50 -1.24
C GLU A 127 -8.72 -1.55 -2.46
N LEU A 128 -7.67 -2.37 -2.40
CA LEU A 128 -6.75 -2.62 -3.51
C LEU A 128 -7.49 -3.11 -4.74
N ARG A 129 -8.37 -4.10 -4.60
CA ARG A 129 -9.18 -4.63 -5.71
C ARG A 129 -9.95 -3.49 -6.37
N ASN A 130 -10.73 -2.73 -5.59
CA ASN A 130 -11.56 -1.68 -6.14
C ASN A 130 -10.73 -0.62 -6.88
N ARG A 131 -9.52 -0.31 -6.36
CA ARG A 131 -8.60 0.64 -6.98
C ARG A 131 -7.99 0.11 -8.28
N ILE A 132 -7.60 -1.16 -8.31
CA ILE A 132 -7.06 -1.85 -9.49
C ILE A 132 -8.14 -1.97 -10.58
N GLU A 133 -9.35 -2.44 -10.23
CA GLU A 133 -10.45 -2.60 -11.17
C GLU A 133 -10.85 -1.25 -11.79
N ALA A 134 -10.97 -0.19 -10.96
CA ALA A 134 -11.30 1.14 -11.45
C ALA A 134 -10.19 1.79 -12.30
N GLY A 135 -8.93 1.51 -11.98
CA GLY A 135 -7.79 2.14 -12.66
C GLY A 135 -7.35 1.44 -13.95
N LEU A 136 -7.47 0.12 -13.99
CA LEU A 136 -7.05 -0.71 -15.13
C LEU A 136 -8.24 -1.20 -15.98
N HIS A 137 -9.48 -0.93 -15.58
CA HIS A 137 -10.70 -1.38 -16.30
C HIS A 137 -10.79 -2.91 -16.42
N VAL A 138 -10.37 -3.62 -15.37
CA VAL A 138 -10.38 -5.09 -15.26
C VAL A 138 -11.35 -5.55 -14.17
N SER A 139 -11.61 -6.86 -14.10
CA SER A 139 -12.17 -7.48 -12.89
C SER A 139 -11.29 -8.62 -12.42
N ILE A 140 -11.02 -8.67 -11.11
CA ILE A 140 -10.20 -9.71 -10.49
C ILE A 140 -10.82 -10.23 -9.20
N PRO A 141 -10.69 -11.53 -8.89
CA PRO A 141 -11.04 -12.08 -7.59
C PRO A 141 -10.22 -11.42 -6.47
N VAL A 142 -10.85 -11.14 -5.33
CA VAL A 142 -10.14 -10.54 -4.18
C VAL A 142 -9.14 -11.51 -3.55
N GLU A 143 -9.34 -12.81 -3.77
CA GLU A 143 -8.48 -13.90 -3.33
C GLU A 143 -7.08 -13.79 -3.97
N THR A 144 -6.98 -13.25 -5.19
CA THR A 144 -5.71 -12.98 -5.87
C THR A 144 -4.84 -11.96 -5.12
N LEU A 145 -5.44 -11.11 -4.30
CA LEU A 145 -4.76 -10.10 -3.49
C LEU A 145 -4.49 -10.57 -2.05
N GLN A 146 -4.76 -11.84 -1.76
CA GLN A 146 -4.53 -12.47 -0.45
C GLN A 146 -3.79 -13.80 -0.58
N SER A 147 -3.32 -14.12 -1.78
CA SER A 147 -2.56 -15.34 -2.09
C SER A 147 -1.14 -15.27 -1.52
N GLU A 148 -0.53 -16.45 -1.38
CA GLU A 148 0.90 -16.62 -1.05
C GLU A 148 1.80 -16.47 -2.29
N THR A 149 1.28 -15.93 -3.39
CA THR A 149 2.04 -15.65 -4.61
C THR A 149 2.70 -14.29 -4.51
N ALA A 150 3.82 -14.11 -5.22
CA ALA A 150 4.45 -12.81 -5.33
C ALA A 150 3.55 -11.85 -6.11
N ILE A 151 3.62 -10.55 -5.80
CA ILE A 151 2.79 -9.54 -6.44
C ILE A 151 3.09 -9.43 -7.93
N GLU A 152 4.35 -9.65 -8.34
CA GLU A 152 4.72 -9.76 -9.76
C GLU A 152 3.88 -10.78 -10.53
N GLN A 153 3.46 -11.88 -9.90
CA GLN A 153 2.61 -12.89 -10.55
C GLN A 153 1.18 -12.38 -10.73
N THR A 154 0.70 -11.51 -9.83
CA THR A 154 -0.56 -10.80 -10.01
C THR A 154 -0.46 -9.76 -11.13
N VAL A 155 0.69 -9.09 -11.27
CA VAL A 155 0.95 -8.20 -12.42
C VAL A 155 0.89 -8.96 -13.74
N ASP A 156 1.51 -10.13 -13.81
CA ASP A 156 1.46 -11.00 -15.00
C ASP A 156 0.01 -11.45 -15.29
N THR A 157 -0.77 -11.80 -14.26
CA THR A 157 -2.19 -12.13 -14.41
C THR A 157 -3.00 -10.93 -14.94
N LEU A 158 -2.72 -9.71 -14.46
CA LEU A 158 -3.39 -8.49 -14.93
C LEU A 158 -3.07 -8.19 -16.39
N LEU A 159 -1.84 -8.45 -16.83
CA LEU A 159 -1.44 -8.35 -18.24
C LEU A 159 -2.27 -9.30 -19.11
N GLU A 160 -2.37 -10.57 -18.74
CA GLU A 160 -3.15 -11.57 -19.49
C GLU A 160 -4.63 -11.19 -19.61
N VAL A 161 -5.22 -10.64 -18.53
CA VAL A 161 -6.62 -10.19 -18.53
C VAL A 161 -6.82 -9.01 -19.48
N LEU A 162 -5.88 -8.06 -19.53
CA LEU A 162 -5.96 -6.89 -20.41
C LEU A 162 -5.80 -7.27 -21.88
N GLU A 163 -4.89 -8.19 -22.20
CA GLU A 163 -4.71 -8.73 -23.56
C GLU A 163 -5.95 -9.51 -24.04
N SER A 164 -6.56 -10.30 -23.14
CA SER A 164 -7.77 -11.06 -23.44
C SER A 164 -8.96 -10.14 -23.78
N HIS A 165 -9.04 -8.96 -23.16
CA HIS A 165 -10.05 -7.96 -23.46
C HIS A 165 -9.86 -7.25 -24.82
N GLU A 166 -8.62 -7.15 -25.32
CA GLU A 166 -8.34 -6.62 -26.66
C GLU A 166 -8.90 -7.54 -27.75
N SER A 167 -8.71 -8.85 -27.56
CA SER A 167 -9.15 -9.89 -28.50
C SER A 167 -10.68 -9.98 -28.66
N ASP A 168 -11.45 -9.64 -27.61
CA ASP A 168 -12.91 -9.66 -27.64
C ASP A 168 -13.50 -8.33 -28.19
N SER A 169 -12.82 -7.20 -27.97
CA SER A 169 -13.23 -5.89 -28.51
C SER A 169 -12.98 -5.76 -30.02
N ASN A 170 -11.98 -6.46 -30.57
CA ASN A 170 -11.65 -6.43 -32.01
C ASN A 170 -12.49 -7.42 -32.85
N ARG A 171 -13.47 -8.11 -32.24
CA ARG A 171 -14.26 -9.19 -32.87
C ARG A 171 -15.65 -8.80 -33.39
N ARG A 172 -15.95 -7.50 -33.59
CA ARG A 172 -17.20 -7.06 -34.27
C ARG A 172 -16.86 -6.36 -35.58
N PRO A 173 -17.38 -6.85 -36.72
CA PRO A 173 -18.79 -6.67 -37.03
C PRO A 173 -19.48 -7.92 -37.57
N ILE A 174 -20.70 -8.19 -37.09
CA ILE A 174 -21.68 -8.98 -37.84
C ILE A 174 -22.80 -8.02 -38.26
N HIS A 175 -22.72 -7.62 -39.53
CA HIS A 175 -23.84 -7.06 -40.27
C HIS A 175 -25.02 -8.03 -40.19
N TYR A 176 -26.19 -7.51 -39.83
CA TYR A 176 -27.46 -8.15 -40.14
C TYR A 176 -28.16 -7.20 -41.12
N GLU A 177 -28.28 -7.64 -42.38
CA GLU A 177 -29.24 -7.09 -43.34
C GLU A 177 -30.65 -7.59 -43.01
#